data_AF-A0A0G0SCG5-F1
#
_entry.id   AF-A0A0G0SCG5-F1
#
_cell.length_a   1.000
_cell.length_b   1.000
_cell.length_c   1.000
_cell.angle_alpha   90.00
_cell.angle_beta   90.00
_cell.angle_gamma   90.00
#
_symmetry.space_group_name_H-M   'P 1'
#
loop_
_entity.id
_entity.type
_entity.pdbx_description
1 polymer ?
#
loop_
_entity_poly.entity_id
_entity_poly.type
_entity_poly.pdbx_seq_one_letter_code
_entity_poly.pdbx_strand_id
1 'polypeptide(L)'
;MKYYKVNPGGNITAIVKSDYSQKEKIKLSKIIMKKDPTIEQVGFWVRAKDKNNDGRLEMAGGEFCGNALRCLAMLIKNDTGKTKIRLESSGQDNFIEATVEDNTSEIKLSLNNFRCSKNSCFLTGIAYFITNKEIIKSEAKKLLVKNYNNFPASGVISYKKNKNIFSIKPIIWVKDIDTLIEETACGSGTMALAYFMYSKYKIEKFQIKQPSNSIFKVFIKSNKIFISGEIISIEEKFLS
;
A
#
# COMPACT_ATOMS: atom_id res chain seq x y z
N MET A 1 10.74 1.67 22.93
CA MET A 1 10.77 0.80 21.72
C MET A 1 11.14 1.63 20.50
N LYS A 2 12.07 1.17 19.66
CA LYS A 2 12.50 1.86 18.43
C LYS A 2 11.58 1.53 17.24
N TYR A 3 11.31 2.51 16.39
CA TYR A 3 10.60 2.33 15.11
C TYR A 3 11.06 3.37 14.08
N TYR A 4 10.82 3.12 12.79
CA TYR A 4 11.06 4.08 11.72
C TYR A 4 9.76 4.78 11.35
N LYS A 5 9.74 6.11 11.34
CA LYS A 5 8.69 6.91 10.72
C LYS A 5 9.10 7.18 9.28
N VAL A 6 8.34 6.66 8.32
CA VAL A 6 8.67 6.70 6.89
C VAL A 6 7.57 7.38 6.10
N ASN A 7 7.92 8.08 5.03
CA ASN A 7 6.98 8.84 4.21
C ASN A 7 7.02 8.41 2.72
N PRO A 8 6.31 7.34 2.33
CA PRO A 8 6.16 6.88 0.94
C PRO A 8 5.18 7.77 0.16
N GLY A 9 5.63 8.93 -0.30
CA GLY A 9 4.83 9.81 -1.15
C GLY A 9 3.59 10.36 -0.46
N GLY A 10 3.68 10.67 0.83
CA GLY A 10 2.63 11.28 1.66
C GLY A 10 2.07 10.38 2.74
N ASN A 11 1.98 9.07 2.50
CA ASN A 11 1.32 8.10 3.38
C ASN A 11 2.23 7.69 4.54
N ILE A 12 2.40 8.60 5.51
CA ILE A 12 3.30 8.42 6.64
C ILE A 12 2.96 7.13 7.38
N THR A 13 3.95 6.24 7.48
CA THR A 13 3.82 4.90 8.04
C THR A 13 4.88 4.70 9.12
N ALA A 14 4.56 4.00 10.21
CA ALA A 14 5.56 3.49 11.14
C ALA A 14 5.99 2.06 10.75
N ILE A 15 7.28 1.77 10.75
CA ILE A 15 7.82 0.42 10.60
C ILE A 15 8.54 0.02 11.89
N VAL A 16 8.01 -1.00 12.57
CA VAL A 16 8.57 -1.55 13.82
C VAL A 16 9.33 -2.83 13.49
N LYS A 17 10.60 -2.93 13.87
CA LYS A 17 11.44 -4.12 13.64
C LYS A 17 11.35 -5.06 14.84
N SER A 18 10.40 -5.99 14.84
CA SER A 18 10.19 -6.96 15.93
C SER A 18 9.13 -8.02 15.60
N ASP A 19 9.31 -9.23 16.12
CA ASP A 19 8.40 -10.37 16.00
C ASP A 19 7.32 -10.37 17.11
N TYR A 20 6.38 -9.42 17.04
CA TYR A 20 5.24 -9.36 17.96
C TYR A 20 4.09 -10.31 17.53
N SER A 21 3.31 -10.80 18.51
CA SER A 21 2.05 -11.49 18.22
C SER A 21 1.03 -10.56 17.56
N GLN A 22 0.03 -11.11 16.88
CA GLN A 22 -1.00 -10.30 16.21
C GLN A 22 -1.73 -9.35 17.17
N LYS A 23 -2.01 -9.80 18.40
CA LYS A 23 -2.66 -8.98 19.43
C LYS A 23 -1.78 -7.80 19.86
N GLU A 24 -0.47 -8.03 20.01
CA GLU A 24 0.49 -6.99 20.36
C GLU A 24 0.68 -6.00 19.21
N LYS A 25 0.74 -6.48 17.95
CA LYS A 25 0.80 -5.62 16.76
C LYS A 25 -0.35 -4.62 16.75
N ILE A 26 -1.59 -5.10 16.87
CA ILE A 26 -2.79 -4.24 16.91
C ILE A 26 -2.71 -3.23 18.07
N LYS A 27 -2.30 -3.67 19.27
CA LYS A 27 -2.17 -2.80 20.44
C LYS A 27 -1.12 -1.70 20.22
N LEU A 28 0.06 -2.07 19.73
CA LEU A 28 1.16 -1.13 19.45
C LEU A 28 0.80 -0.14 18.36
N SER A 29 0.13 -0.59 17.29
CA SER A 29 -0.34 0.31 16.23
C SER A 29 -1.25 1.41 16.78
N LYS A 30 -2.22 1.04 17.63
CA LYS A 30 -3.10 2.02 18.30
C LYS A 30 -2.31 3.00 19.17
N ILE A 31 -1.29 2.54 19.89
CA ILE A 31 -0.45 3.40 20.74
C ILE A 31 0.37 4.37 19.89
N ILE A 32 1.05 3.88 18.85
CA ILE A 32 1.88 4.71 17.96
C ILE A 32 1.03 5.77 17.27
N MET A 33 -0.08 5.38 16.65
CA MET A 33 -0.97 6.30 15.93
C MET A 33 -1.66 7.31 16.87
N LYS A 34 -1.95 6.92 18.12
CA LYS A 34 -2.47 7.86 19.13
C LYS A 34 -1.41 8.89 19.55
N LYS A 35 -0.14 8.48 19.65
CA LYS A 35 0.96 9.36 20.07
C LYS A 35 1.39 10.32 18.96
N ASP A 36 1.37 9.85 17.72
CA ASP A 36 1.66 10.64 16.53
C ASP A 36 0.54 10.47 15.50
N PRO A 37 -0.48 11.35 15.53
CA PRO A 37 -1.63 11.30 14.62
C PRO A 37 -1.29 11.51 13.14
N THR A 38 -0.05 11.90 12.81
CA THR A 38 0.38 12.00 11.41
C THR A 38 0.65 10.64 10.78
N ILE A 39 0.80 9.59 11.60
CA ILE A 39 1.04 8.22 11.13
C ILE A 39 -0.30 7.58 10.75
N GLU A 40 -0.46 7.25 9.47
CA GLU A 40 -1.68 6.65 8.92
C GLU A 40 -1.73 5.13 9.14
N GLN A 41 -0.56 4.48 9.14
CA GLN A 41 -0.45 3.02 9.21
C GLN A 41 0.77 2.57 10.00
N VAL A 42 0.75 1.32 10.47
CA VAL A 42 1.88 0.69 11.16
C VAL A 42 2.12 -0.69 10.59
N GLY A 43 3.33 -0.91 10.09
CA GLY A 43 3.84 -2.19 9.62
C GLY A 43 4.93 -2.74 10.54
N PHE A 44 5.09 -4.06 10.52
CA PHE A 44 6.07 -4.79 11.31
C PHE A 44 7.06 -5.48 10.38
N TRP A 45 8.33 -5.07 10.45
CA TRP A 45 9.42 -5.72 9.75
C TRP A 45 9.85 -6.93 10.57
N VAL A 46 9.48 -8.11 10.08
CA VAL A 46 9.76 -9.42 10.68
C VAL A 46 10.71 -10.23 9.79
N ARG A 47 11.21 -11.33 10.33
CA ARG A 47 12.03 -12.27 9.54
C ARG A 47 11.19 -12.87 8.40
N ALA A 48 11.78 -12.96 7.21
CA ALA A 48 11.16 -13.66 6.09
C ALA A 48 10.94 -15.14 6.39
N LYS A 49 9.83 -15.70 5.88
CA LYS A 49 9.53 -17.13 6.03
C LYS A 49 10.47 -17.96 5.16
N ASP A 50 10.67 -17.53 3.92
CA ASP A 50 11.66 -18.09 3.01
C ASP A 50 13.00 -17.36 3.19
N LYS A 51 14.06 -18.13 3.47
CA LYS A 51 15.42 -17.61 3.68
C LYS A 51 16.03 -16.97 2.43
N ASN A 52 15.44 -17.19 1.25
CA ASN A 52 15.86 -16.55 0.00
C ASN A 52 15.29 -15.13 -0.20
N ASN A 53 14.39 -14.69 0.70
CA ASN A 53 13.83 -13.35 0.70
C ASN A 53 14.53 -12.48 1.75
N ASP A 54 14.65 -11.18 1.45
CA ASP A 54 15.44 -10.23 2.23
C ASP A 54 14.70 -9.69 3.47
N GLY A 55 13.38 -9.82 3.49
CA GLY A 55 12.56 -9.37 4.61
C GLY A 55 11.08 -9.63 4.41
N ARG A 56 10.30 -9.46 5.48
CA ARG A 56 8.85 -9.57 5.46
C ARG A 56 8.22 -8.39 6.16
N LEU A 57 7.20 -7.82 5.54
CA LEU A 57 6.37 -6.79 6.14
C LEU A 57 5.01 -7.35 6.53
N GLU A 58 4.64 -7.23 7.79
CA GLU A 58 3.30 -7.58 8.26
C GLU A 58 2.56 -6.33 8.72
N MET A 59 1.43 -6.04 8.10
CA MET A 59 0.56 -4.95 8.52
C MET A 59 -0.27 -5.38 9.72
N ALA A 60 -0.62 -4.42 10.58
CA ALA A 60 -1.42 -4.69 11.77
C ALA A 60 -2.82 -5.27 11.46
N GLY A 61 -3.41 -4.94 10.31
CA GLY A 61 -4.67 -5.50 9.83
C GLY A 61 -4.51 -6.75 8.96
N GLY A 62 -3.28 -7.25 8.77
CA GLY A 62 -2.99 -8.42 7.93
C GLY A 62 -3.13 -8.16 6.42
N GLU A 63 -3.43 -6.94 6.01
CA GLU A 63 -3.60 -6.53 4.63
C GLU A 63 -2.26 -6.35 3.90
N PHE A 64 -2.34 -6.23 2.57
CA PHE A 64 -1.21 -5.83 1.75
C PHE A 64 -1.09 -4.30 1.69
N CYS A 65 0.10 -3.76 1.99
CA CYS A 65 0.41 -2.33 1.82
C CYS A 65 1.65 -2.12 0.95
N GLY A 66 1.42 -1.71 -0.31
CA GLY A 66 2.51 -1.42 -1.24
C GLY A 66 3.38 -0.22 -0.83
N ASN A 67 2.82 0.77 -0.15
CA ASN A 67 3.56 1.96 0.30
C ASN A 67 4.58 1.61 1.38
N ALA A 68 4.14 0.90 2.42
CA ALA A 68 4.99 0.45 3.49
C ALA A 68 6.05 -0.54 2.99
N LEU A 69 5.70 -1.41 2.04
CA LEU A 69 6.64 -2.37 1.43
C LEU A 69 7.76 -1.65 0.66
N ARG A 70 7.44 -0.57 -0.06
CA ARG A 70 8.43 0.28 -0.75
C ARG A 70 9.41 0.93 0.22
N CYS A 71 8.94 1.35 1.39
CA CYS A 71 9.81 1.86 2.46
C CYS A 71 10.67 0.76 3.10
N LEU A 72 10.12 -0.44 3.31
CA LEU A 72 10.90 -1.57 3.80
C LEU A 72 12.07 -1.89 2.85
N ALA A 73 11.85 -1.82 1.53
CA ALA A 73 12.92 -1.98 0.56
C ALA A 73 14.02 -0.91 0.76
N MET A 74 13.66 0.36 0.95
CA MET A 74 14.63 1.43 1.21
C MET A 74 15.41 1.20 2.52
N LEU A 75 14.74 0.75 3.59
CA LEU A 75 15.40 0.40 4.85
C LEU A 75 16.41 -0.74 4.67
N ILE A 76 16.05 -1.79 3.94
CA ILE A 76 16.98 -2.90 3.64
C ILE A 76 18.14 -2.44 2.76
N LYS A 77 17.91 -1.56 1.78
CA LYS A 77 19.00 -0.95 1.00
C LYS A 77 19.96 -0.19 1.92
N ASN A 78 19.44 0.60 2.87
CA ASN A 78 20.29 1.34 3.81
C ASN A 78 21.10 0.41 4.74
N ASP A 79 20.52 -0.72 5.16
CA ASP A 79 21.19 -1.69 6.03
C ASP A 79 22.23 -2.55 5.27
N THR A 80 22.03 -2.83 3.97
CA THR A 80 22.78 -3.88 3.24
C THR A 80 23.48 -3.42 1.96
N GLY A 81 23.15 -2.23 1.44
CA GLY A 81 23.56 -1.76 0.12
C GLY A 81 22.81 -2.39 -1.07
N LYS A 82 21.93 -3.39 -0.84
CA LYS A 82 21.21 -4.10 -1.89
C LYS A 82 20.12 -3.22 -2.52
N THR A 83 20.11 -3.11 -3.86
CA THR A 83 19.11 -2.31 -4.59
C THR A 83 17.96 -3.13 -5.17
N LYS A 84 18.16 -4.43 -5.43
CA LYS A 84 17.12 -5.39 -5.86
C LYS A 84 16.74 -6.30 -4.71
N ILE A 85 15.52 -6.18 -4.21
CA ILE A 85 15.13 -6.73 -2.92
C ILE A 85 13.90 -7.63 -3.12
N ARG A 86 13.89 -8.82 -2.50
CA ARG A 86 12.76 -9.74 -2.49
C ARG A 86 12.08 -9.66 -1.14
N LEU A 87 10.82 -9.24 -1.12
CA LEU A 87 10.07 -9.01 0.10
C LEU A 87 8.85 -9.91 0.16
N GLU A 88 8.54 -10.39 1.35
CA GLU A 88 7.22 -10.97 1.64
C GLU A 88 6.31 -9.90 2.25
N SER A 89 5.01 -10.07 2.10
CA SER A 89 4.03 -9.19 2.73
C SER A 89 2.86 -9.98 3.29
N SER A 90 2.22 -9.47 4.35
CA SER A 90 0.87 -9.89 4.71
C SER A 90 -0.10 -9.63 3.54
N GLY A 91 -1.10 -10.51 3.39
CA GLY A 91 -2.05 -10.43 2.27
C GLY A 91 -1.48 -10.81 0.91
N GLN A 92 -0.27 -11.38 0.81
CA GLN A 92 0.30 -11.91 -0.43
C GLN A 92 0.96 -13.26 -0.21
N ASP A 93 0.69 -14.21 -1.11
CA ASP A 93 1.23 -15.58 -1.02
C ASP A 93 2.64 -15.69 -1.58
N ASN A 94 2.96 -14.86 -2.58
CA ASN A 94 4.25 -14.85 -3.27
C ASN A 94 5.09 -13.64 -2.84
N PHE A 95 6.40 -13.76 -2.97
CA PHE A 95 7.31 -12.63 -2.78
C PHE A 95 7.06 -11.54 -3.84
N ILE A 96 7.37 -10.30 -3.45
CA ILE A 96 7.32 -9.11 -4.28
C ILE A 96 8.75 -8.64 -4.45
N GLU A 97 9.10 -8.37 -5.70
CA GLU A 97 10.38 -7.76 -6.03
C GLU A 97 10.25 -6.24 -5.93
N ALA A 98 11.22 -5.63 -5.26
CA ALA A 98 11.38 -4.20 -5.16
C ALA A 98 12.74 -3.77 -5.75
N THR A 99 12.77 -2.62 -6.40
CA THR A 99 14.00 -1.97 -6.86
C THR A 99 14.10 -0.59 -6.23
N VAL A 100 15.25 -0.24 -5.70
CA VAL A 100 15.49 1.04 -5.05
C VAL A 100 16.62 1.78 -5.75
N GLU A 101 16.32 3.00 -6.21
CA GLU A 101 17.24 3.90 -6.91
C GLU A 101 17.11 5.28 -6.28
N ASP A 102 18.22 5.84 -5.79
CA ASP A 102 18.25 7.09 -5.03
C ASP A 102 17.23 7.10 -3.87
N ASN A 103 16.27 8.03 -3.90
CA ASN A 103 15.16 8.16 -2.97
C ASN A 103 13.85 7.55 -3.51
N THR A 104 13.90 6.83 -4.63
CA THR A 104 12.76 6.19 -5.27
C THR A 104 12.74 4.70 -5.00
N SER A 105 11.54 4.14 -4.81
CA SER A 105 11.34 2.71 -4.62
C SER A 105 10.21 2.24 -5.52
N GLU A 106 10.50 1.23 -6.33
CA GLU A 106 9.57 0.56 -7.24
C GLU A 106 9.23 -0.83 -6.69
N ILE A 107 7.97 -1.23 -6.77
CA ILE A 107 7.54 -2.62 -6.57
C ILE A 107 6.78 -3.13 -7.79
N LYS A 108 6.85 -4.43 -8.03
CA LYS A 108 6.12 -5.07 -9.13
C LYS A 108 5.31 -6.28 -8.68
N LEU A 109 4.08 -6.39 -9.18
CA LEU A 109 3.18 -7.51 -8.94
C LEU A 109 2.73 -8.13 -10.27
N SER A 110 2.49 -9.44 -10.26
CA SER A 110 1.90 -10.15 -11.39
C SER A 110 0.47 -9.68 -11.64
N LEU A 111 0.08 -9.52 -12.92
CA LEU A 111 -1.32 -9.26 -13.29
C LEU A 111 -2.26 -10.38 -12.81
N ASN A 112 -1.75 -11.59 -12.60
CA ASN A 112 -2.53 -12.73 -12.10
C ASN A 112 -3.02 -12.53 -10.65
N ASN A 113 -2.40 -11.61 -9.91
CA ASN A 113 -2.84 -11.23 -8.56
C ASN A 113 -4.09 -10.33 -8.60
N PHE A 114 -4.51 -9.88 -9.79
CA PHE A 114 -5.60 -8.95 -9.96
C PHE A 114 -6.76 -9.59 -10.75
N ARG A 115 -7.98 -9.23 -10.37
CA ARG A 115 -9.20 -9.53 -11.12
C ARG A 115 -10.11 -8.32 -11.07
N CYS A 116 -10.70 -7.92 -12.19
CA CYS A 116 -11.76 -6.88 -12.17
C CYS A 116 -13.02 -7.41 -12.83
N SER A 117 -14.16 -7.05 -12.25
CA SER A 117 -15.48 -7.24 -12.83
C SER A 117 -16.31 -5.98 -12.62
N LYS A 118 -16.79 -5.39 -13.71
CA LYS A 118 -17.40 -4.05 -13.72
C LYS A 118 -16.44 -3.06 -13.04
N ASN A 119 -16.88 -2.40 -11.98
CA ASN A 119 -16.08 -1.45 -11.19
C ASN A 119 -15.41 -2.08 -9.97
N SER A 120 -15.57 -3.39 -9.74
CA SER A 120 -14.92 -4.08 -8.63
C SER A 120 -13.58 -4.63 -9.09
N CYS A 121 -12.51 -4.33 -8.37
CA CYS A 121 -11.18 -4.84 -8.61
C CYS A 121 -10.62 -5.49 -7.34
N PHE A 122 -10.06 -6.67 -7.47
CA PHE A 122 -9.63 -7.51 -6.37
C PHE A 122 -8.13 -7.72 -6.47
N LEU A 123 -7.46 -7.53 -5.35
CA LEU A 123 -6.09 -7.92 -5.10
C LEU A 123 -6.11 -8.88 -3.90
N THR A 124 -5.16 -9.81 -3.78
CA THR A 124 -5.11 -10.69 -2.62
C THR A 124 -5.17 -9.86 -1.31
N GLY A 125 -6.16 -10.17 -0.46
CA GLY A 125 -6.38 -9.50 0.82
C GLY A 125 -7.17 -8.18 0.79
N ILE A 126 -7.50 -7.60 -0.37
CA ILE A 126 -8.24 -6.32 -0.45
C ILE A 126 -9.11 -6.18 -1.71
N ALA A 127 -10.32 -5.65 -1.53
CA ALA A 127 -11.24 -5.36 -2.63
C ALA A 127 -11.39 -3.85 -2.85
N TYR A 128 -11.51 -3.42 -4.11
CA TYR A 128 -11.67 -2.02 -4.48
C TYR A 128 -12.90 -1.79 -5.34
N PHE A 129 -13.63 -0.72 -5.04
CA PHE A 129 -14.59 -0.13 -5.96
C PHE A 129 -13.95 1.06 -6.67
N ILE A 130 -13.76 0.96 -7.99
CA ILE A 130 -13.10 1.96 -8.82
C ILE A 130 -14.16 2.79 -9.55
N THR A 131 -14.10 4.12 -9.42
CA THR A 131 -15.14 5.00 -9.98
C THR A 131 -14.58 6.35 -10.40
N ASN A 132 -15.12 6.92 -11.48
CA ASN A 132 -14.83 8.30 -11.89
C ASN A 132 -15.75 9.35 -11.21
N LYS A 133 -16.70 8.89 -10.39
CA LYS A 133 -17.53 9.75 -9.53
C LYS A 133 -16.86 9.91 -8.19
N GLU A 134 -16.90 11.12 -7.65
CA GLU A 134 -16.41 11.39 -6.31
C GLU A 134 -17.39 10.82 -5.28
N ILE A 135 -16.89 9.93 -4.42
CA ILE A 135 -17.64 9.33 -3.32
C ILE A 135 -17.12 9.89 -1.99
N ILE A 136 -18.03 10.25 -1.09
CA ILE A 136 -17.68 10.73 0.26
C ILE A 136 -17.58 9.57 1.26
N LYS A 137 -16.91 9.79 2.40
CA LYS A 137 -16.68 8.75 3.43
C LYS A 137 -17.94 8.00 3.86
N SER A 138 -19.04 8.69 4.12
CA SER A 138 -20.29 8.06 4.58
C SER A 138 -20.91 7.11 3.53
N GLU A 139 -20.87 7.50 2.26
CA GLU A 139 -21.30 6.65 1.14
C GLU A 139 -20.35 5.49 0.92
N ALA A 140 -19.04 5.74 0.98
CA ALA A 140 -18.02 4.71 0.87
C ALA A 140 -18.21 3.62 1.94
N LYS A 141 -18.40 3.98 3.23
CA LYS A 141 -18.63 2.98 4.29
C LYS A 141 -19.85 2.11 3.99
N LYS A 142 -20.98 2.69 3.60
CA LYS A 142 -22.20 1.94 3.23
C LYS A 142 -21.95 0.98 2.05
N LEU A 143 -21.28 1.46 1.01
CA LEU A 143 -20.94 0.67 -0.17
C LEU A 143 -20.01 -0.49 0.18
N LEU A 144 -18.97 -0.23 0.95
CA LEU A 144 -17.94 -1.21 1.31
C LEU A 144 -18.49 -2.31 2.22
N VAL A 145 -19.23 -1.93 3.27
CA VAL A 145 -19.88 -2.89 4.17
C VAL A 145 -20.91 -3.75 3.43
N LYS A 146 -21.65 -3.17 2.49
CA LYS A 146 -22.67 -3.93 1.73
C LYS A 146 -22.05 -4.95 0.77
N ASN A 147 -20.95 -4.60 0.09
CA ASN A 147 -20.45 -5.39 -1.05
C ASN A 147 -19.15 -6.16 -0.78
N TYR A 148 -18.37 -5.79 0.23
CA TYR A 148 -17.01 -6.30 0.45
C TYR A 148 -16.69 -6.64 1.91
N ASN A 149 -17.69 -6.85 2.77
CA ASN A 149 -17.49 -7.21 4.19
C ASN A 149 -16.83 -8.60 4.40
N ASN A 150 -16.72 -9.41 3.35
CA ASN A 150 -15.99 -10.67 3.37
C ASN A 150 -14.46 -10.50 3.19
N PHE A 151 -13.97 -9.29 2.91
CA PHE A 151 -12.54 -9.00 2.80
C PHE A 151 -11.99 -8.39 4.10
N PRO A 152 -10.71 -8.65 4.46
CA PRO A 152 -10.05 -8.00 5.60
C PRO A 152 -10.01 -6.48 5.47
N ALA A 153 -9.79 -6.00 4.24
CA ALA A 153 -9.86 -4.59 3.90
C ALA A 153 -10.58 -4.40 2.57
N SER A 154 -11.19 -3.23 2.39
CA SER A 154 -11.74 -2.81 1.11
C SER A 154 -11.67 -1.30 0.96
N GLY A 155 -11.75 -0.80 -0.28
CA GLY A 155 -11.61 0.64 -0.51
C GLY A 155 -12.39 1.16 -1.71
N VAL A 156 -12.73 2.44 -1.67
CA VAL A 156 -13.23 3.17 -2.84
C VAL A 156 -12.10 4.00 -3.41
N ILE A 157 -11.81 3.83 -4.70
CA ILE A 157 -10.87 4.69 -5.43
C ILE A 157 -11.68 5.56 -6.38
N SER A 158 -11.98 6.79 -5.94
CA SER A 158 -12.52 7.81 -6.83
C SER A 158 -11.36 8.38 -7.67
N TYR A 159 -11.51 8.50 -8.99
CA TYR A 159 -10.45 9.03 -9.85
C TYR A 159 -10.96 10.11 -10.82
N LYS A 160 -10.06 11.04 -11.17
CA LYS A 160 -10.24 12.02 -12.25
C LYS A 160 -9.09 11.82 -13.26
N LYS A 161 -9.37 11.92 -14.56
CA LYS A 161 -8.36 11.81 -15.62
C LYS A 161 -8.15 13.17 -16.27
N ASN A 162 -6.91 13.63 -16.33
CA ASN A 162 -6.49 14.80 -17.11
C ASN A 162 -5.29 14.42 -17.98
N LYS A 163 -5.48 14.34 -19.31
CA LYS A 163 -4.48 13.84 -20.26
C LYS A 163 -3.93 12.47 -19.81
N ASN A 164 -2.63 12.39 -19.49
CA ASN A 164 -1.93 11.18 -19.06
C ASN A 164 -1.74 11.09 -17.54
N ILE A 165 -2.36 11.98 -16.78
CA ILE A 165 -2.30 12.00 -15.32
C ILE A 165 -3.68 11.69 -14.76
N PHE A 166 -3.74 10.67 -13.93
CA PHE A 166 -4.90 10.40 -13.09
C PHE A 166 -4.67 11.03 -11.73
N SER A 167 -5.73 11.52 -11.09
CA SER A 167 -5.72 11.89 -9.67
C SER A 167 -6.68 10.96 -8.95
N ILE A 168 -6.29 10.47 -7.76
CA ILE A 168 -7.14 9.57 -6.95
C ILE A 168 -7.53 10.19 -5.61
N LYS A 169 -8.66 9.73 -5.08
CA LYS A 169 -9.11 9.91 -3.70
C LYS A 169 -9.44 8.53 -3.13
N PRO A 170 -8.50 7.90 -2.40
CA PRO A 170 -8.69 6.60 -1.80
C PRO A 170 -9.41 6.73 -0.45
N ILE A 171 -10.46 5.93 -0.25
CA ILE A 171 -11.12 5.76 1.04
C ILE A 171 -11.05 4.28 1.40
N ILE A 172 -10.28 3.93 2.42
CA ILE A 172 -9.98 2.55 2.81
C ILE A 172 -10.71 2.22 4.12
N TRP A 173 -11.35 1.06 4.14
CA TRP A 173 -11.97 0.48 5.33
C TRP A 173 -11.25 -0.82 5.68
N VAL A 174 -10.72 -0.89 6.89
CA VAL A 174 -10.09 -2.10 7.45
C VAL A 174 -11.01 -2.66 8.51
N LYS A 175 -11.49 -3.89 8.29
CA LYS A 175 -12.58 -4.51 9.06
C LYS A 175 -12.20 -4.74 10.52
N ASP A 176 -11.04 -5.35 10.77
CA ASP A 176 -10.64 -5.83 12.10
C ASP A 176 -10.34 -4.70 13.09
N ILE A 177 -10.12 -3.49 12.59
CA ILE A 177 -9.89 -2.28 13.39
C ILE A 177 -11.00 -1.22 13.19
N ASP A 178 -12.09 -1.56 12.49
CA ASP A 178 -13.20 -0.69 12.03
C ASP A 178 -12.78 0.74 11.70
N THR A 179 -11.69 0.88 10.94
CA THR A 179 -11.14 2.19 10.63
C THR A 179 -11.47 2.55 9.19
N LEU A 180 -12.05 3.74 8.99
CA LEU A 180 -12.34 4.31 7.68
C LEU A 180 -11.44 5.53 7.44
N ILE A 181 -10.46 5.38 6.56
CA ILE A 181 -9.37 6.34 6.38
C ILE A 181 -9.43 6.90 4.96
N GLU A 182 -9.28 8.22 4.83
CA GLU A 182 -8.91 8.84 3.55
C GLU A 182 -7.38 8.89 3.52
N GLU A 183 -6.77 7.98 2.76
CA GLU A 183 -5.30 7.90 2.72
C GLU A 183 -4.73 9.04 1.90
N THR A 184 -3.58 9.58 2.32
CA THR A 184 -2.91 10.65 1.57
C THR A 184 -2.15 10.12 0.36
N ALA A 185 -1.82 8.83 0.34
CA ALA A 185 -1.35 8.07 -0.82
C ALA A 185 -1.69 6.59 -0.66
N CYS A 186 -1.98 5.89 -1.75
CA CYS A 186 -2.44 4.51 -1.72
C CYS A 186 -1.79 3.67 -2.84
N GLY A 187 -0.76 2.89 -2.49
CA GLY A 187 -0.04 2.06 -3.47
C GLY A 187 -0.88 0.93 -4.06
N SER A 188 -1.63 0.21 -3.23
CA SER A 188 -2.52 -0.88 -3.66
C SER A 188 -3.74 -0.38 -4.44
N GLY A 189 -4.32 0.77 -4.05
CA GLY A 189 -5.35 1.46 -4.83
C GLY A 189 -4.85 1.98 -6.19
N THR A 190 -3.61 2.47 -6.24
CA THR A 190 -2.91 2.84 -7.49
C THR A 190 -2.79 1.63 -8.42
N MET A 191 -2.37 0.46 -7.91
CA MET A 191 -2.29 -0.76 -8.71
C MET A 191 -3.66 -1.27 -9.16
N ALA A 192 -4.70 -1.17 -8.32
CA ALA A 192 -6.06 -1.56 -8.68
C ALA A 192 -6.60 -0.69 -9.82
N LEU A 193 -6.39 0.63 -9.75
CA LEU A 193 -6.73 1.54 -10.85
C LEU A 193 -5.89 1.26 -12.11
N ALA A 194 -4.60 0.93 -11.97
CA ALA A 194 -3.74 0.52 -13.08
C ALA A 194 -4.27 -0.71 -13.81
N TYR A 195 -4.59 -1.76 -13.05
CA TYR A 195 -5.17 -2.96 -13.61
C TYR A 195 -6.54 -2.71 -14.25
N PHE A 196 -7.39 -1.89 -13.63
CA PHE A 196 -8.68 -1.49 -14.19
C PHE A 196 -8.52 -0.76 -15.54
N MET A 197 -7.60 0.20 -15.61
CA MET A 197 -7.34 0.96 -16.84
C MET A 197 -6.75 0.09 -17.95
N TYR A 198 -5.86 -0.84 -17.59
CA TYR A 198 -5.28 -1.79 -18.52
C TYR A 198 -6.31 -2.80 -19.04
N SER A 199 -7.08 -3.43 -18.15
CA SER A 199 -8.07 -4.45 -18.53
C SER A 199 -9.16 -3.87 -19.45
N LYS A 200 -9.62 -2.64 -19.17
CA LYS A 200 -10.72 -2.02 -19.91
C LYS A 200 -10.28 -1.20 -21.13
N TYR A 201 -9.12 -0.55 -21.08
CA TYR A 201 -8.70 0.43 -22.09
C TYR A 201 -7.29 0.20 -22.64
N LYS A 202 -6.59 -0.86 -22.22
CA LYS A 202 -5.21 -1.18 -22.64
C LYS A 202 -4.21 -0.04 -22.41
N ILE A 203 -4.44 0.80 -21.40
CA ILE A 203 -3.49 1.84 -20.99
C ILE A 203 -2.40 1.21 -20.15
N GLU A 204 -1.16 1.29 -20.62
CA GLU A 204 -0.01 0.60 -20.00
C GLU A 204 0.95 1.54 -19.25
N LYS A 205 0.96 2.83 -19.57
CA LYS A 205 1.90 3.79 -18.97
C LYS A 205 1.21 5.12 -18.68
N PHE A 206 1.24 5.53 -17.42
CA PHE A 206 0.65 6.79 -16.99
C PHE A 206 1.14 7.17 -15.58
N GLN A 207 0.72 8.34 -15.12
CA GLN A 207 1.04 8.85 -13.78
C GLN A 207 -0.23 8.96 -12.95
N ILE A 208 -0.09 8.71 -11.64
CA ILE A 208 -1.17 8.87 -10.67
C ILE A 208 -0.74 9.86 -9.59
N LYS A 209 -1.38 11.03 -9.58
CA LYS A 209 -1.29 12.00 -8.51
C LYS A 209 -2.08 11.52 -7.30
N GLN A 210 -1.37 11.37 -6.19
CA GLN A 210 -1.94 11.03 -4.89
C GLN A 210 -2.54 12.29 -4.23
N PRO A 211 -3.43 12.15 -3.22
CA PRO A 211 -3.93 13.29 -2.44
C PRO A 211 -2.83 14.16 -1.80
N SER A 212 -1.70 13.56 -1.45
CA SER A 212 -0.48 14.24 -0.96
C SER A 212 0.22 15.12 -2.00
N ASN A 213 -0.25 15.11 -3.25
CA ASN A 213 0.38 15.65 -4.46
C ASN A 213 1.59 14.86 -4.99
N SER A 214 2.05 13.81 -4.31
CA SER A 214 3.08 12.94 -4.86
C SER A 214 2.61 12.26 -6.14
N ILE A 215 3.55 12.04 -7.07
CA ILE A 215 3.28 11.37 -8.34
C ILE A 215 3.80 9.94 -8.30
N PHE A 216 2.91 8.97 -8.47
CA PHE A 216 3.30 7.59 -8.70
C PHE A 216 3.34 7.33 -10.20
N LYS A 217 4.45 6.77 -10.67
CA LYS A 217 4.60 6.29 -12.04
C LYS A 217 4.07 4.86 -12.11
N VAL A 218 3.22 4.61 -13.08
CA VAL A 218 2.64 3.29 -13.34
C VAL A 218 3.08 2.83 -14.71
N PHE A 219 3.53 1.59 -14.77
CA PHE A 219 3.87 0.92 -16.01
C PHE A 219 3.42 -0.55 -15.97
N ILE A 220 2.98 -1.08 -17.10
CA ILE A 220 2.56 -2.47 -17.24
C ILE A 220 3.33 -3.09 -18.39
N LYS A 221 4.04 -4.19 -18.12
CA LYS A 221 4.82 -4.93 -19.12
C LYS A 221 5.03 -6.36 -18.66
N SER A 222 5.11 -7.28 -19.62
CA SER A 222 5.46 -8.69 -19.36
C SER A 222 4.62 -9.31 -18.24
N ASN A 223 3.31 -9.10 -18.29
CA ASN A 223 2.35 -9.60 -17.31
C ASN A 223 2.56 -9.09 -15.86
N LYS A 224 3.17 -7.92 -15.68
CA LYS A 224 3.41 -7.30 -14.38
C LYS A 224 2.99 -5.82 -14.37
N ILE A 225 2.47 -5.36 -13.22
CA ILE A 225 2.26 -3.94 -12.90
C ILE A 225 3.43 -3.48 -12.06
N PHE A 226 4.00 -2.35 -12.44
CA PHE A 226 5.07 -1.64 -11.75
C PHE A 226 4.49 -0.35 -11.19
N ILE A 227 4.72 -0.09 -9.91
CA ILE A 227 4.49 1.24 -9.34
C ILE A 227 5.78 1.75 -8.74
N SER A 228 6.09 3.00 -9.04
CA SER A 228 7.27 3.68 -8.54
C SER A 228 6.89 5.07 -8.03
N GLY A 229 7.60 5.53 -7.01
CA GLY A 229 7.41 6.86 -6.44
C GLY A 229 8.53 7.20 -5.49
N GLU A 230 8.51 8.43 -5.00
CA GLU A 230 9.46 8.93 -4.03
C GLU A 230 9.20 8.37 -2.63
N ILE A 231 10.28 8.21 -1.86
CA ILE A 231 10.29 8.06 -0.41
C ILE A 231 10.81 9.39 0.15
N ILE A 232 9.89 10.20 0.67
CA ILE A 232 10.14 11.61 1.06
C ILE A 232 11.06 11.68 2.29
N SER A 233 10.84 10.81 3.27
CA SER A 233 11.67 10.78 4.47
C SER A 233 11.68 9.41 5.14
N ILE A 234 12.76 9.16 5.88
CA ILE A 234 12.94 8.04 6.80
C ILE A 234 13.58 8.60 8.06
N GLU A 235 12.88 8.48 9.19
CA GLU A 235 13.33 9.00 10.48
C GLU A 235 13.27 7.89 11.53
N GLU A 236 14.32 7.78 12.33
CA GLU A 236 14.31 6.90 13.50
C GLU A 236 13.60 7.59 14.68
N LYS A 237 12.71 6.86 15.34
CA LYS A 237 11.92 7.35 16.49
C LYS A 237 11.92 6.34 17.63
N PHE A 238 11.63 6.85 18.83
CA PHE A 238 11.52 6.06 20.05
C PHE A 238 10.15 6.26 20.69
N LEU A 239 9.45 5.16 20.92
CA LEU A 239 8.29 5.12 21.79
C LEU A 239 8.79 5.01 23.24
N SER A 240 8.82 6.15 23.93
CA SER A 240 8.88 6.23 25.39
C SER A 240 7.63 5.65 26.02
#